data_AF-A0A1M5M6W7-F1
#
_entry.id   AF-A0A1M5M6W7-F1
#
_cell.length_a   1.000
_cell.length_b   1.000
_cell.length_c   1.000
_cell.angle_alpha   90.00
_cell.angle_beta   90.00
_cell.angle_gamma   90.00
#
_symmetry.space_group_name_H-M   'P 1'
#
loop_
_entity.id
_entity.type
_entity.pdbx_description
1 polymer ?
#
loop_
_entity_poly.entity_id
_entity_poly.type
_entity_poly.pdbx_seq_one_letter_code
_entity_poly.pdbx_strand_id
1 'polypeptide(L)'
;MFEAKQRTVADIATMFATEDPAFNYFHAELFSCIPPEPQKFSEFISALRIKRAAFPNSHPATAVLGNLASCVPLQSKQVMAVMDDGQLKILAQLSELKLPECNYFALISPVENIDGRTSYAMGIESINFIRSLIALAFGKLPFYTWVADFDFNANGVLAMRGDIVRLPMHGDLFRIVDAALMNEIAERLAVQQADYRKRLQRACNFFDSALGQKDEAFRFSSYWIALEIIVGGKSDAIRSKLSVAYGQQNKSFANENLFFKEIEGIRNNLIHKGDFGLLTSYQERLMQLYFWDIVIHEIGLKPRGLALLFARSGLVAEEKNRVV
;
A
#
# COMPACT_ATOMS: atom_id res chain seq x y z
N MET A 1 23.72 0.92 -13.75
CA MET A 1 23.58 0.58 -12.33
C MET A 1 23.12 1.84 -11.61
N PHE A 2 21.96 1.83 -10.96
CA PHE A 2 21.49 2.98 -10.17
C PHE A 2 22.25 2.99 -8.84
N GLU A 3 22.97 4.06 -8.54
CA GLU A 3 23.59 4.24 -7.23
C GLU A 3 22.54 4.78 -6.26
N ALA A 4 22.06 3.92 -5.37
CA ALA A 4 21.17 4.32 -4.31
C ALA A 4 21.92 5.18 -3.29
N LYS A 5 21.39 6.37 -2.99
CA LYS A 5 21.93 7.20 -1.91
C LYS A 5 21.79 6.44 -0.60
N GLN A 6 22.89 6.30 0.13
CA GLN A 6 22.86 5.86 1.52
C GLN A 6 22.13 6.93 2.33
N ARG A 7 21.17 6.52 3.15
CA ARG A 7 20.45 7.39 4.09
C ARG A 7 20.52 6.79 5.47
N THR A 8 20.67 7.63 6.47
CA THR A 8 20.62 7.23 7.87
C THR A 8 19.23 7.49 8.45
N VAL A 9 18.91 6.83 9.56
CA VAL A 9 17.68 7.11 10.32
C VAL A 9 17.64 8.56 10.85
N ALA A 10 18.81 9.15 11.12
CA ALA A 10 18.93 10.56 11.52
C ALA A 10 18.50 11.51 10.38
N ASP A 11 18.96 11.26 9.14
CA ASP A 11 18.55 12.05 7.98
C ASP A 11 17.03 12.05 7.80
N ILE A 12 16.41 10.87 7.98
CA ILE A 12 14.97 10.70 7.86
C ILE A 12 14.23 11.40 9.01
N ALA A 13 14.71 11.28 10.26
CA ALA A 13 14.12 11.95 11.40
C ALA A 13 14.16 13.48 11.26
N THR A 14 15.28 14.04 10.77
CA THR A 14 15.42 15.49 10.54
C THR A 14 14.43 16.02 9.50
N MET A 15 14.08 15.23 8.47
CA MET A 15 13.07 15.63 7.48
C MET A 15 11.72 15.93 8.15
N PHE A 16 11.26 15.07 9.06
CA PHE A 16 9.99 15.28 9.76
C PHE A 16 10.08 16.35 10.85
N ALA A 17 11.19 16.41 11.60
CA ALA A 17 11.39 17.40 12.65
C ALA A 17 11.43 18.85 12.11
N THR A 18 11.78 19.03 10.83
CA THR A 18 11.72 20.33 10.15
C THR A 18 10.27 20.81 9.94
N GLU A 19 9.33 19.87 9.75
CA GLU A 19 7.91 20.20 9.55
C GLU A 19 7.17 20.38 10.88
N ASP A 20 7.51 19.60 11.89
CA ASP A 20 6.92 19.67 13.22
C ASP A 20 7.95 19.20 14.28
N PRO A 21 8.47 20.09 15.13
CA PRO A 21 9.45 19.73 16.16
C PRO A 21 8.93 18.70 17.17
N ALA A 22 7.62 18.48 17.26
CA ALA A 22 7.05 17.43 18.10
C ALA A 22 7.31 16.01 17.56
N PHE A 23 7.65 15.87 16.27
CA PHE A 23 8.00 14.58 15.68
C PHE A 23 9.43 14.18 16.04
N ASN A 24 9.54 13.33 17.07
CA ASN A 24 10.82 12.84 17.58
C ASN A 24 10.91 11.31 17.66
N TYR A 25 9.83 10.61 17.33
CA TYR A 25 9.74 9.15 17.34
C TYR A 25 8.95 8.69 16.12
N PHE A 26 9.43 7.65 15.45
CA PHE A 26 8.94 7.21 14.16
C PHE A 26 8.73 5.70 14.12
N HIS A 27 7.75 5.30 13.33
CA HIS A 27 7.52 3.92 12.92
C HIS A 27 7.78 3.79 11.42
N ALA A 28 8.46 2.73 11.03
CA ALA A 28 8.75 2.44 9.64
C ALA A 28 8.49 0.98 9.28
N GLU A 29 7.89 0.78 8.12
CA GLU A 29 7.78 -0.52 7.46
C GLU A 29 8.83 -0.61 6.35
N LEU A 30 9.71 -1.62 6.41
CA LEU A 30 10.77 -1.83 5.43
C LEU A 30 10.40 -2.91 4.44
N PHE A 31 10.68 -2.64 3.16
CA PHE A 31 10.46 -3.56 2.06
C PHE A 31 11.70 -3.71 1.20
N SER A 32 12.00 -4.93 0.78
CA SER A 32 13.10 -5.22 -0.16
C SER A 32 12.62 -5.08 -1.60
N CYS A 33 13.41 -4.51 -2.51
CA CYS A 33 12.91 -4.26 -3.87
C CYS A 33 13.85 -4.30 -5.06
N ILE A 34 13.29 -4.72 -6.19
CA ILE A 34 13.86 -4.56 -7.53
C ILE A 34 12.81 -3.94 -8.44
N PRO A 35 12.74 -2.60 -8.51
CA PRO A 35 11.93 -1.93 -9.51
C PRO A 35 12.46 -2.28 -10.92
N PRO A 36 11.59 -2.59 -11.91
CA PRO A 36 11.99 -2.91 -13.28
C PRO A 36 12.62 -1.72 -14.00
N GLU A 37 12.25 -0.49 -13.59
CA GLU A 37 12.88 0.75 -14.03
C GLU A 37 13.30 1.57 -12.79
N PRO A 38 14.46 1.25 -12.18
CA PRO A 38 14.88 1.85 -10.91
C PRO A 38 14.96 3.37 -10.94
N GLN A 39 15.43 3.98 -12.04
CA GLN A 39 15.48 5.43 -12.17
C GLN A 39 14.07 6.04 -12.11
N LYS A 40 13.13 5.55 -12.92
CA LYS A 40 11.75 6.05 -12.94
C LYS A 40 11.03 5.84 -11.61
N PHE A 41 11.29 4.72 -10.94
CA PHE A 41 10.76 4.47 -9.60
C PHE A 41 11.33 5.47 -8.58
N SER A 42 12.64 5.70 -8.60
CA SER A 42 13.30 6.69 -7.73
C SER A 42 12.84 8.11 -7.99
N GLU A 43 12.70 8.51 -9.26
CA GLU A 43 12.18 9.82 -9.68
C GLU A 43 10.74 10.00 -9.20
N PHE A 44 9.90 8.98 -9.39
CA PHE A 44 8.51 9.00 -8.92
C PHE A 44 8.45 9.21 -7.40
N ILE A 45 9.14 8.38 -6.61
CA ILE A 45 9.15 8.51 -5.14
C ILE A 45 9.69 9.88 -4.72
N SER A 46 10.76 10.34 -5.37
CA SER A 46 11.35 11.65 -5.11
C SER A 46 10.48 12.83 -5.55
N ALA A 47 9.46 12.60 -6.38
CA ALA A 47 8.51 13.62 -6.85
C ALA A 47 7.18 13.61 -6.08
N LEU A 48 6.92 12.62 -5.23
CA LEU A 48 5.74 12.62 -4.35
C LEU A 48 5.85 13.76 -3.33
N ARG A 49 4.82 14.61 -3.30
CA ARG A 49 4.71 15.80 -2.43
C ARG A 49 3.31 15.84 -1.82
N ILE A 50 2.97 14.79 -1.07
CA ILE A 50 1.68 14.66 -0.41
C ILE A 50 1.63 15.62 0.78
N LYS A 51 0.73 16.60 0.74
CA LYS A 51 0.56 17.57 1.83
C LYS A 51 -0.03 16.89 3.07
N ARG A 52 0.38 17.32 4.27
CA ARG A 52 -0.12 16.81 5.57
C ARG A 52 -1.65 16.70 5.63
N ALA A 53 -2.38 17.69 5.11
CA ALA A 53 -3.85 17.72 5.12
C ALA A 53 -4.53 16.63 4.27
N ALA A 54 -3.81 15.98 3.35
CA ALA A 54 -4.31 14.89 2.54
C ALA A 54 -4.37 13.56 3.31
N PHE A 55 -3.55 13.42 4.35
CA PHE A 55 -3.47 12.20 5.13
C PHE A 55 -4.66 12.06 6.09
N PRO A 56 -5.03 10.82 6.46
CA PRO A 56 -5.93 10.56 7.57
C PRO A 56 -5.50 11.33 8.82
N ASN A 57 -6.46 11.99 9.47
CA ASN A 57 -6.23 12.79 10.68
C ASN A 57 -5.16 13.89 10.54
N SER A 58 -4.80 14.28 9.32
CA SER A 58 -3.66 15.17 9.03
C SER A 58 -2.33 14.69 9.64
N HIS A 59 -2.14 13.38 9.72
CA HIS A 59 -0.94 12.76 10.25
C HIS A 59 -0.01 12.36 9.10
N PRO A 60 1.21 12.89 8.96
CA PRO A 60 1.98 12.69 7.74
C PRO A 60 2.61 11.30 7.67
N ALA A 61 2.86 10.83 6.45
CA ALA A 61 3.79 9.74 6.19
C ALA A 61 4.64 10.06 4.96
N THR A 62 5.78 9.39 4.83
CA THR A 62 6.69 9.54 3.69
C THR A 62 7.19 8.20 3.20
N ALA A 63 7.77 8.24 2.00
CA ALA A 63 8.32 7.08 1.31
C ALA A 63 9.79 7.37 0.99
N VAL A 64 10.68 6.45 1.34
CA VAL A 64 12.12 6.57 1.14
C VAL A 64 12.63 5.36 0.38
N LEU A 65 13.38 5.59 -0.69
CA LEU A 65 14.09 4.56 -1.44
C LEU A 65 15.60 4.76 -1.23
N GLY A 66 16.32 3.67 -0.92
CA GLY A 66 17.77 3.73 -0.80
C GLY A 66 18.39 2.42 -0.32
N ASN A 67 19.69 2.43 -0.06
CA ASN A 67 20.33 1.37 0.72
C ASN A 67 20.06 1.65 2.21
N LEU A 68 19.10 0.91 2.78
CA LEU A 68 18.66 1.05 4.17
C LEU A 68 19.09 -0.14 5.02
N ALA A 69 19.96 -1.02 4.51
CA ALA A 69 20.41 -2.21 5.25
C ALA A 69 21.04 -1.84 6.61
N SER A 70 21.85 -0.77 6.64
CA SER A 70 22.45 -0.25 7.87
C SER A 70 21.46 0.35 8.86
N CYS A 71 20.24 0.68 8.42
CA CYS A 71 19.19 1.23 9.28
C CYS A 71 18.49 0.15 10.09
N VAL A 72 18.81 -1.13 9.90
CA VAL A 72 18.16 -2.25 10.61
C VAL A 72 19.23 -3.27 11.07
N PRO A 73 20.00 -2.94 12.12
CA PRO A 73 21.17 -3.73 12.51
C PRO A 73 20.83 -4.97 13.36
N LEU A 74 19.64 -5.01 13.98
CA LEU A 74 19.28 -6.00 15.00
C LEU A 74 17.88 -6.57 14.78
N GLN A 75 17.71 -7.87 14.97
CA GLN A 75 16.42 -8.54 15.04
C GLN A 75 16.01 -8.84 16.47
N SER A 76 14.78 -8.46 16.84
CA SER A 76 14.12 -8.89 18.08
C SER A 76 13.18 -10.06 17.80
N LYS A 77 13.38 -11.17 18.51
CA LYS A 77 12.45 -12.30 18.56
C LYS A 77 11.82 -12.37 19.93
N GLN A 78 10.49 -12.49 19.98
CA GLN A 78 9.79 -12.73 21.23
C GLN A 78 9.87 -14.22 21.58
N VAL A 79 10.43 -14.53 22.73
CA VAL A 79 10.56 -15.88 23.26
C VAL A 79 9.77 -15.95 24.56
N MET A 80 8.81 -16.87 24.63
CA MET A 80 8.16 -17.20 25.90
C MET A 80 9.10 -18.09 26.71
N ALA A 81 9.47 -17.64 27.91
CA ALA A 81 10.26 -18.40 28.86
C ALA A 81 9.50 -18.53 30.17
N VAL A 82 9.51 -19.73 30.74
CA VAL A 82 9.10 -19.94 32.14
C VAL A 82 10.36 -19.75 32.98
N MET A 83 10.33 -18.76 33.85
CA MET A 83 11.46 -18.44 34.72
C MET A 83 11.47 -19.37 35.94
N ASP A 84 12.58 -19.40 36.67
CA ASP A 84 12.74 -20.23 37.87
C ASP A 84 11.73 -19.88 38.99
N ASP A 85 11.13 -18.69 38.93
CA ASP A 85 10.05 -18.23 39.83
C ASP A 85 8.65 -18.75 39.41
N GLY A 86 8.57 -19.57 38.36
CA GLY A 86 7.31 -20.10 37.80
C GLY A 86 6.53 -19.10 36.96
N GLN A 87 7.02 -17.86 36.77
CA GLN A 87 6.35 -16.86 35.93
C GLN A 87 6.68 -17.06 34.46
N LEU A 88 5.65 -17.00 33.62
CA LEU A 88 5.80 -16.88 32.18
C LEU A 88 6.20 -15.45 31.84
N LYS A 89 7.38 -15.25 31.26
CA LYS A 89 7.85 -13.96 30.73
C LYS A 89 8.02 -14.04 29.23
N ILE A 90 7.60 -12.98 28.54
CA ILE A 90 7.93 -12.78 27.13
C ILE A 90 9.24 -12.00 27.11
N LEU A 91 10.32 -12.65 26.71
CA LEU A 91 11.65 -12.05 26.58
C LEU A 91 11.88 -11.65 25.12
N ALA A 92 12.48 -10.48 24.92
CA ALA A 92 12.98 -10.07 23.62
C ALA A 92 14.42 -10.56 23.46
N GLN A 93 14.64 -11.57 22.61
CA GLN A 93 15.97 -12.00 22.22
C GLN A 93 16.44 -11.15 21.04
N LEU A 94 17.51 -10.38 21.25
CA LEU A 94 18.16 -9.60 20.21
C LEU A 94 19.24 -10.43 19.52
N SER A 95 19.30 -10.37 18.20
CA SER A 95 20.34 -10.98 17.37
C SER A 95 20.79 -10.03 16.29
N GLU A 96 22.06 -10.09 15.89
CA GLU A 96 22.54 -9.30 14.75
C GLU A 96 21.82 -9.70 13.46
N LEU A 97 21.37 -8.70 12.71
CA LEU A 97 20.75 -8.89 11.42
C LEU A 97 21.64 -8.33 10.33
N LYS A 98 22.01 -9.19 9.38
CA LYS A 98 22.65 -8.77 8.12
C LYS A 98 21.61 -8.81 7.01
N LEU A 99 21.04 -7.65 6.72
CA LEU A 99 20.21 -7.45 5.55
C LEU A 99 21.07 -7.55 4.27
N PRO A 100 20.59 -8.20 3.19
CA PRO A 100 21.28 -8.22 1.90
C PRO A 100 21.57 -6.81 1.38
N GLU A 101 22.66 -6.64 0.63
CA GLU A 101 22.91 -5.38 -0.07
C GLU A 101 21.98 -5.27 -1.29
N CYS A 102 20.84 -4.62 -1.12
CA CYS A 102 19.90 -4.32 -2.19
C CYS A 102 19.21 -2.96 -1.99
N ASN A 103 18.33 -2.60 -2.92
CA ASN A 103 17.49 -1.42 -2.76
C ASN A 103 16.35 -1.74 -1.81
N TYR A 104 16.18 -0.89 -0.81
CA TYR A 104 15.09 -0.95 0.13
C TYR A 104 14.17 0.24 -0.05
N PHE A 105 12.90 -0.01 0.21
CA PHE A 105 11.85 0.98 0.26
C PHE A 105 11.27 0.99 1.66
N ALA A 106 11.21 2.15 2.28
CA ALA A 106 10.64 2.33 3.60
C ALA A 106 9.44 3.28 3.53
N LEU A 107 8.36 2.89 4.19
CA LEU A 107 7.23 3.76 4.49
C LEU A 107 7.31 4.17 5.94
N ILE A 108 7.22 5.46 6.21
CA ILE A 108 7.62 6.02 7.51
C ILE A 108 6.60 7.05 7.94
N SER A 109 6.21 7.01 9.22
CA SER A 109 5.36 8.02 9.83
C SER A 109 5.78 8.28 11.27
N PRO A 110 5.67 9.53 11.77
CA PRO A 110 5.79 9.78 13.20
C PRO A 110 4.75 8.98 13.97
N VAL A 111 4.99 8.72 15.25
CA VAL A 111 4.00 8.14 16.15
C VAL A 111 3.84 9.01 17.38
N GLU A 112 2.66 8.96 17.97
CA GLU A 112 2.35 9.79 19.12
C GLU A 112 2.90 9.14 20.39
N ASN A 113 3.55 9.93 21.24
CA ASN A 113 3.93 9.49 22.58
C ASN A 113 3.12 10.29 23.58
N ILE A 114 2.09 9.64 24.16
CA ILE A 114 1.18 10.25 25.13
C ILE A 114 1.47 9.61 26.47
N ASP A 115 1.92 10.42 27.44
CA ASP A 115 2.21 9.98 28.82
C ASP A 115 3.16 8.77 28.92
N GLY A 116 4.16 8.71 28.04
CA GLY A 116 5.14 7.62 27.99
C GLY A 116 4.64 6.35 27.29
N ARG A 117 3.44 6.38 26.68
CA ARG A 117 2.91 5.30 25.85
C ARG A 117 2.92 5.70 24.39
N THR A 118 3.60 4.90 23.57
CA THR A 118 3.62 5.07 22.11
C THR A 118 2.32 4.53 21.49
N SER A 119 1.60 5.40 20.79
CA SER A 119 0.42 5.08 19.98
C SER A 119 0.79 5.04 18.50
N TYR A 120 0.59 3.87 17.88
CA TYR A 120 0.92 3.63 16.47
C TYR A 120 -0.26 3.88 15.52
N ALA A 121 -1.46 4.11 16.05
CA ALA A 121 -2.70 4.08 15.27
C ALA A 121 -2.67 5.05 14.08
N MET A 122 -2.35 6.33 14.33
CA MET A 122 -2.31 7.34 13.28
C MET A 122 -1.14 7.11 12.31
N GLY A 123 0.01 6.64 12.82
CA GLY A 123 1.17 6.34 11.98
C GLY A 123 0.91 5.22 10.97
N ILE A 124 0.30 4.13 11.43
CA ILE A 124 -0.09 2.99 10.58
C ILE A 124 -1.14 3.41 9.56
N GLU A 125 -2.15 4.19 9.95
CA GLU A 125 -3.18 4.70 9.03
C GLU A 125 -2.58 5.53 7.89
N SER A 126 -1.60 6.38 8.20
CA SER A 126 -0.92 7.21 7.20
C SER A 126 0.01 6.41 6.29
N ILE A 127 0.68 5.38 6.83
CA ILE A 127 1.48 4.43 6.06
C ILE A 127 0.58 3.65 5.08
N ASN A 128 -0.54 3.10 5.55
CA ASN A 128 -1.49 2.37 4.70
C ASN A 128 -2.04 3.26 3.56
N PHE A 129 -2.29 4.54 3.86
CA PHE A 129 -2.77 5.50 2.88
C PHE A 129 -1.73 5.75 1.76
N ILE A 130 -0.48 6.08 2.12
CA ILE A 130 0.57 6.30 1.10
C ILE A 130 0.91 5.01 0.35
N ARG A 131 0.89 3.85 1.03
CA ARG A 131 1.07 2.53 0.41
C ARG A 131 0.01 2.26 -0.65
N SER A 132 -1.26 2.51 -0.33
CA SER A 132 -2.38 2.40 -1.26
C SER A 132 -2.20 3.32 -2.47
N LEU A 133 -1.79 4.58 -2.27
CA LEU A 133 -1.53 5.53 -3.35
C LEU A 133 -0.39 5.06 -4.27
N ILE A 134 0.70 4.55 -3.71
CA ILE A 134 1.83 4.03 -4.51
C ILE A 134 1.41 2.79 -5.30
N ALA A 135 0.54 1.95 -4.73
CA ALA A 135 -0.04 0.81 -5.43
C ALA A 135 -0.92 1.20 -6.63
N LEU A 136 -1.44 2.43 -6.72
CA LEU A 136 -2.06 2.92 -7.97
C LEU A 136 -1.03 2.92 -9.11
N ALA A 137 0.09 3.60 -8.88
CA ALA A 137 1.13 3.82 -9.87
C ALA A 137 1.78 2.51 -10.33
N PHE A 138 1.98 1.56 -9.41
CA PHE A 138 2.74 0.35 -9.72
C PHE A 138 1.92 -0.94 -9.71
N GLY A 139 0.69 -0.93 -9.23
CA GLY A 139 -0.12 -2.14 -9.06
C GLY A 139 0.09 -2.82 -7.73
N LYS A 140 -0.11 -4.13 -7.70
CA LYS A 140 0.11 -4.97 -6.51
C LYS A 140 1.54 -4.75 -6.08
N LEU A 141 1.84 -3.81 -5.18
CA LEU A 141 3.18 -3.41 -4.71
C LEU A 141 4.32 -4.29 -5.25
N PRO A 142 4.66 -4.27 -6.56
CA PRO A 142 5.03 -5.53 -7.25
C PRO A 142 6.44 -6.02 -7.00
N PHE A 143 7.08 -5.44 -6.00
CA PHE A 143 8.51 -5.40 -5.86
C PHE A 143 8.91 -5.46 -4.40
N TYR A 144 8.01 -5.75 -3.47
CA TYR A 144 8.23 -5.52 -2.04
C TYR A 144 7.88 -6.76 -1.22
N THR A 145 8.88 -7.54 -0.83
CA THR A 145 8.68 -8.45 0.31
C THR A 145 8.90 -7.64 1.56
N TRP A 146 7.88 -7.59 2.42
CA TRP A 146 8.00 -7.03 3.77
C TRP A 146 9.19 -7.67 4.49
N VAL A 147 10.07 -6.82 5.00
CA VAL A 147 11.35 -7.22 5.60
C VAL A 147 11.25 -7.16 7.11
N ALA A 148 10.83 -6.01 7.64
CA ALA A 148 10.71 -5.75 9.07
C ALA A 148 9.93 -4.46 9.30
N ASP A 149 9.34 -4.36 10.47
CA ASP A 149 8.93 -3.09 11.05
C ASP A 149 10.00 -2.63 12.03
N PHE A 150 10.29 -1.34 12.07
CA PHE A 150 11.25 -0.78 13.01
C PHE A 150 10.84 0.60 13.51
N ASP A 151 11.15 0.84 14.77
CA ASP A 151 10.93 2.11 15.43
C ASP A 151 12.28 2.79 15.62
N PHE A 152 12.32 4.10 15.39
CA PHE A 152 13.56 4.87 15.48
C PHE A 152 13.32 6.31 15.91
N ASN A 153 14.40 6.97 16.32
CA ASN A 153 14.46 8.41 16.53
C ASN A 153 15.75 8.98 15.91
N ALA A 154 16.01 10.27 16.11
CA ALA A 154 17.22 10.92 15.62
C ALA A 154 18.53 10.29 16.15
N ASN A 155 18.48 9.58 17.28
CA ASN A 155 19.64 8.94 17.90
C ASN A 155 19.89 7.51 17.39
N GLY A 156 18.94 6.90 16.68
CA GLY A 156 19.09 5.54 16.16
C GLY A 156 17.80 4.71 16.19
N VAL A 157 17.96 3.42 15.90
CA VAL A 157 16.90 2.41 15.96
C VAL A 157 16.65 2.02 17.42
N LEU A 158 15.39 1.94 17.81
CA LEU A 158 14.96 1.67 19.18
C LEU A 158 14.37 0.27 19.33
N ALA A 159 13.61 -0.17 18.34
CA ALA A 159 12.99 -1.50 18.35
C ALA A 159 12.81 -2.01 16.92
N MET A 160 12.79 -3.34 16.77
CA MET A 160 12.46 -3.98 15.50
C MET A 160 11.49 -5.13 15.76
N ARG A 161 10.53 -5.34 14.86
CA ARG A 161 9.55 -6.44 14.93
C ARG A 161 9.48 -7.10 13.55
N GLY A 162 9.62 -8.43 13.53
CA GLY A 162 9.27 -9.21 12.33
C GLY A 162 10.12 -10.45 12.07
N ASP A 163 9.52 -11.39 11.35
CA ASP A 163 10.21 -12.51 10.72
C ASP A 163 10.75 -12.05 9.35
N ILE A 164 12.04 -12.24 9.13
CA ILE A 164 12.77 -11.56 8.06
C ILE A 164 12.91 -12.49 6.85
N VAL A 165 12.80 -11.87 5.67
CA VAL A 165 13.24 -12.28 4.31
C VAL A 165 12.19 -12.94 3.42
N ARG A 166 12.04 -12.42 2.19
CA ARG A 166 12.28 -13.16 0.93
C ARG A 166 12.43 -12.28 -0.32
N LEU A 167 13.03 -12.90 -1.33
CA LEU A 167 13.68 -12.39 -2.56
C LEU A 167 12.92 -11.32 -3.35
N PRO A 168 13.64 -10.55 -4.19
CA PRO A 168 13.02 -9.56 -5.06
C PRO A 168 12.10 -10.23 -6.09
N MET A 169 10.89 -9.70 -6.22
CA MET A 169 9.92 -10.13 -7.22
C MET A 169 10.01 -9.25 -8.47
N HIS A 170 10.03 -9.87 -9.65
CA HIS A 170 9.82 -9.17 -10.91
C HIS A 170 8.33 -8.98 -11.13
N GLY A 171 7.86 -7.74 -10.98
CA GLY A 171 6.54 -7.33 -11.44
C GLY A 171 6.56 -6.95 -12.92
N ASP A 172 5.91 -7.78 -13.72
CA ASP A 172 5.32 -7.36 -15.00
C ASP A 172 3.89 -6.93 -14.69
N LEU A 173 3.49 -5.75 -15.19
CA LEU A 173 2.14 -5.34 -15.60
C LEU A 173 1.93 -3.82 -15.43
N PHE A 174 1.13 -3.27 -16.36
CA PHE A 174 0.69 -1.88 -16.54
C PHE A 174 0.95 -0.91 -15.38
N ARG A 175 1.87 0.03 -15.62
CA ARG A 175 2.33 1.05 -14.64
C ARG A 175 1.86 2.44 -15.06
N ILE A 176 1.45 3.23 -14.08
CA ILE A 176 1.04 4.63 -14.22
C ILE A 176 2.05 5.46 -13.45
N VAL A 177 3.24 5.61 -14.01
CA VAL A 177 4.35 6.36 -13.38
C VAL A 177 4.11 7.85 -13.57
N ASP A 178 3.09 8.37 -12.87
CA ASP A 178 2.66 9.77 -12.94
C ASP A 178 2.55 10.34 -11.52
N ALA A 179 3.67 10.91 -11.04
CA ALA A 179 3.71 11.55 -9.73
C ALA A 179 2.81 12.79 -9.67
N ALA A 180 2.57 13.47 -10.80
CA ALA A 180 1.69 14.62 -10.85
C ALA A 180 0.23 14.19 -10.58
N LEU A 181 -0.22 13.08 -11.17
CA LEU A 181 -1.53 12.50 -10.86
C LEU A 181 -1.65 12.12 -9.38
N MET A 182 -0.63 11.52 -8.77
CA MET A 182 -0.68 11.17 -7.34
C MET A 182 -0.78 12.41 -6.44
N ASN A 183 0.00 13.45 -6.77
CA ASN A 183 -0.07 14.72 -6.05
C ASN A 183 -1.44 15.40 -6.25
N GLU A 184 -2.01 15.38 -7.47
CA GLU A 184 -3.34 15.90 -7.78
C GLU A 184 -4.43 15.17 -6.97
N ILE A 185 -4.37 13.84 -6.89
CA ILE A 185 -5.26 13.02 -6.07
C ILE A 185 -5.13 13.43 -4.58
N ALA A 186 -3.91 13.49 -4.06
CA ALA A 186 -3.67 13.88 -2.67
C ALA A 186 -4.20 15.28 -2.35
N GLU A 187 -3.96 16.27 -3.20
CA GLU A 187 -4.47 17.63 -3.02
C GLU A 187 -5.99 17.67 -3.02
N ARG A 188 -6.63 16.94 -3.93
CA ARG A 188 -8.09 16.91 -4.02
C ARG A 188 -8.72 16.15 -2.86
N LEU A 189 -8.03 15.16 -2.29
CA LEU A 189 -8.43 14.45 -1.08
C LEU A 189 -8.39 15.32 0.17
N ALA A 190 -7.41 16.22 0.28
CA ALA A 190 -7.26 17.11 1.42
C ALA A 190 -8.49 18.01 1.66
N VAL A 191 -9.22 18.36 0.59
CA VAL A 191 -10.39 19.25 0.64
C VAL A 191 -11.73 18.49 0.65
N GLN A 192 -11.73 17.16 0.72
CA GLN A 192 -12.96 16.38 0.79
C GLN A 192 -13.62 16.46 2.17
N GLN A 193 -14.94 16.23 2.18
CA GLN A 193 -15.72 16.18 3.41
C GLN A 193 -15.21 15.08 4.36
N ALA A 194 -15.35 15.32 5.66
CA ALA A 194 -14.83 14.41 6.69
C ALA A 194 -15.38 12.98 6.55
N ASP A 195 -16.66 12.82 6.21
CA ASP A 195 -17.28 11.51 6.04
C ASP A 195 -16.71 10.74 4.85
N TYR A 196 -16.46 11.44 3.73
CA TYR A 196 -15.77 10.85 2.59
C TYR A 196 -14.35 10.41 2.96
N ARG A 197 -13.60 11.25 3.68
CA ARG A 197 -12.23 10.93 4.11
C ARG A 197 -12.19 9.71 5.04
N LYS A 198 -13.12 9.59 6.00
CA LYS A 198 -13.25 8.40 6.87
C LYS A 198 -13.58 7.14 6.08
N ARG A 199 -14.50 7.25 5.12
CA ARG A 199 -14.87 6.13 4.23
C ARG A 199 -13.68 5.69 3.38
N LEU A 200 -12.97 6.63 2.77
CA LEU A 200 -11.77 6.36 1.99
C LEU A 200 -10.68 5.72 2.84
N GLN A 201 -10.42 6.26 4.03
CA GLN A 201 -9.44 5.69 4.96
C GLN A 201 -9.76 4.22 5.27
N ARG A 202 -11.01 3.92 5.60
CA ARG A 202 -11.46 2.54 5.83
C ARG A 202 -11.28 1.67 4.58
N ALA A 203 -11.59 2.20 3.41
CA ALA A 203 -11.43 1.50 2.15
C ALA A 203 -9.95 1.22 1.84
N CYS A 204 -9.07 2.20 2.08
CA CYS A 204 -7.62 2.05 1.97
C CYS A 204 -7.10 0.97 2.93
N ASN A 205 -7.56 0.89 4.18
CA ASN A 205 -7.13 -0.17 5.10
C ASN A 205 -7.43 -1.59 4.56
N PHE A 206 -8.57 -1.79 3.89
CA PHE A 206 -8.89 -3.07 3.26
C PHE A 206 -8.12 -3.30 1.97
N PHE A 207 -7.96 -2.25 1.16
CA PHE A 207 -7.13 -2.30 -0.05
C PHE A 207 -5.69 -2.69 0.29
N ASP A 208 -5.17 -2.08 1.34
CA ASP A 208 -3.85 -2.27 1.89
C ASP A 208 -3.63 -3.66 2.46
N SER A 209 -4.61 -4.14 3.26
CA SER A 209 -4.66 -5.54 3.71
C SER A 209 -4.59 -6.52 2.53
N ALA A 210 -5.25 -6.21 1.41
CA ALA A 210 -5.20 -7.05 0.22
C ALA A 210 -3.79 -7.13 -0.38
N LEU A 211 -3.07 -5.99 -0.44
CA LEU A 211 -1.72 -5.93 -1.00
C LEU A 211 -0.72 -6.84 -0.25
N GLY A 212 -0.88 -6.98 1.07
CA GLY A 212 -0.01 -7.80 1.92
C GLY A 212 -0.42 -9.28 2.05
N GLN A 213 -1.60 -9.65 1.54
CA GLN A 213 -2.20 -10.96 1.87
C GLN A 213 -1.70 -12.10 0.98
N LYS A 214 -1.21 -13.18 1.61
CA LYS A 214 -0.73 -14.38 0.91
C LYS A 214 -1.87 -15.25 0.39
N ASP A 215 -2.92 -15.44 1.19
CA ASP A 215 -4.10 -16.20 0.78
C ASP A 215 -4.91 -15.42 -0.27
N GLU A 216 -5.15 -16.06 -1.43
CA GLU A 216 -5.80 -15.38 -2.55
C GLU A 216 -7.28 -15.06 -2.31
N ALA A 217 -8.00 -15.91 -1.57
CA ALA A 217 -9.42 -15.71 -1.28
C ALA A 217 -9.61 -14.52 -0.33
N PHE A 218 -8.76 -14.43 0.70
CA PHE A 218 -8.72 -13.27 1.59
C PHE A 218 -8.24 -12.00 0.88
N ARG A 219 -7.24 -12.10 -0.01
CA ARG A 219 -6.78 -10.98 -0.84
C ARG A 219 -7.89 -10.44 -1.71
N PHE A 220 -8.55 -11.30 -2.48
CA PHE A 220 -9.71 -10.97 -3.29
C PHE A 220 -10.81 -10.31 -2.46
N SER A 221 -11.18 -10.92 -1.34
CA SER A 221 -12.23 -10.42 -0.45
C SER A 221 -11.91 -9.03 0.09
N SER A 222 -10.64 -8.78 0.42
CA SER A 222 -10.18 -7.48 0.94
C SER A 222 -10.29 -6.37 -0.12
N TYR A 223 -9.86 -6.62 -1.37
CA TYR A 223 -10.10 -5.67 -2.46
C TYR A 223 -11.60 -5.45 -2.72
N TRP A 224 -12.40 -6.52 -2.69
CA TRP A 224 -13.84 -6.42 -2.91
C TRP A 224 -14.52 -5.57 -1.83
N ILE A 225 -14.19 -5.79 -0.56
CA ILE A 225 -14.69 -4.99 0.57
C ILE A 225 -14.25 -3.52 0.42
N ALA A 226 -13.01 -3.26 0.00
CA ALA A 226 -12.55 -1.89 -0.27
C ALA A 226 -13.43 -1.19 -1.33
N LEU A 227 -13.78 -1.90 -2.41
CA LEU A 227 -14.71 -1.39 -3.44
C LEU A 227 -16.11 -1.14 -2.87
N GLU A 228 -16.65 -2.06 -2.09
CA GLU A 228 -17.98 -1.90 -1.47
C GLU A 228 -18.03 -0.70 -0.52
N ILE A 229 -16.98 -0.49 0.27
CA ILE A 229 -16.86 0.65 1.19
C ILE A 229 -16.82 1.96 0.40
N ILE A 230 -15.96 2.08 -0.61
CA ILE A 230 -15.79 3.36 -1.31
C ILE A 230 -17.05 3.76 -2.08
N VAL A 231 -17.79 2.80 -2.66
CA VAL A 231 -19.05 3.09 -3.37
C VAL A 231 -20.26 3.21 -2.45
N GLY A 232 -20.18 2.67 -1.22
CA GLY A 232 -21.31 2.62 -0.29
C GLY A 232 -22.40 1.63 -0.69
N GLY A 233 -22.03 0.46 -1.22
CA GLY A 233 -22.99 -0.54 -1.70
C GLY A 233 -22.35 -1.80 -2.28
N LYS A 234 -23.17 -2.75 -2.73
CA LYS A 234 -22.74 -4.05 -3.29
C LYS A 234 -22.44 -3.96 -4.79
N SER A 235 -22.31 -5.09 -5.49
CA SER A 235 -21.93 -5.20 -6.90
C SER A 235 -22.63 -4.22 -7.84
N ASP A 236 -23.95 -4.03 -7.70
CA ASP A 236 -24.72 -3.09 -8.54
C ASP A 236 -24.27 -1.64 -8.36
N ALA A 237 -23.89 -1.23 -7.14
CA ALA A 237 -23.36 0.09 -6.86
C ALA A 237 -21.96 0.25 -7.49
N ILE A 238 -21.12 -0.79 -7.39
CA ILE A 238 -19.79 -0.79 -8.03
C ILE A 238 -19.93 -0.65 -9.55
N ARG A 239 -20.78 -1.47 -10.20
CA ARG A 239 -21.04 -1.36 -11.65
C ARG A 239 -21.52 0.03 -12.04
N SER A 240 -22.45 0.59 -11.28
CA SER A 240 -22.99 1.92 -11.56
C SER A 240 -21.93 3.01 -11.44
N LYS A 241 -21.13 2.98 -10.36
CA LYS A 241 -20.05 3.95 -10.14
C LYS A 241 -18.95 3.84 -11.17
N LEU A 242 -18.58 2.62 -11.57
CA LEU A 242 -17.64 2.42 -12.68
C LEU A 242 -18.20 3.00 -13.98
N SER A 243 -19.42 2.68 -14.41
CA SER A 243 -19.97 3.27 -15.64
C SER A 243 -19.99 4.80 -15.61
N VAL A 244 -20.42 5.40 -14.49
CA VAL A 244 -20.47 6.86 -14.33
C VAL A 244 -19.08 7.49 -14.33
N ALA A 245 -18.09 6.85 -13.70
CA ALA A 245 -16.69 7.28 -13.75
C ALA A 245 -16.13 7.29 -15.18
N TYR A 246 -16.78 6.64 -16.13
CA TYR A 246 -16.40 6.63 -17.54
C TYR A 246 -17.35 7.44 -18.44
N GLY A 247 -18.20 8.27 -17.84
CA GLY A 247 -19.20 9.06 -18.55
C GLY A 247 -20.31 8.23 -19.20
N GLN A 248 -20.47 6.97 -18.80
CA GLN A 248 -21.44 6.04 -19.36
C GLN A 248 -22.68 5.98 -18.46
N GLN A 249 -23.86 6.03 -19.09
CA GLN A 249 -25.14 5.87 -18.39
C GLN A 249 -25.53 4.39 -18.23
N ASN A 250 -24.98 3.52 -19.07
CA ASN A 250 -25.32 2.10 -19.07
C ASN A 250 -24.35 1.29 -18.19
N LYS A 251 -24.90 0.52 -17.25
CA LYS A 251 -24.14 -0.40 -16.37
C LYS A 251 -23.48 -1.55 -17.14
N SER A 252 -23.99 -1.89 -18.34
CA SER A 252 -23.40 -2.95 -19.17
C SER A 252 -21.98 -2.61 -19.60
N PHE A 253 -21.62 -1.33 -19.66
CA PHE A 253 -20.25 -0.88 -19.96
C PHE A 253 -19.22 -1.53 -19.04
N ALA A 254 -19.46 -1.55 -17.72
CA ALA A 254 -18.54 -2.18 -16.76
C ALA A 254 -18.35 -3.68 -17.05
N ASN A 255 -19.41 -4.37 -17.48
CA ASN A 255 -19.34 -5.80 -17.81
C ASN A 255 -18.59 -6.05 -19.12
N GLU A 256 -18.90 -5.28 -20.16
CA GLU A 256 -18.43 -5.50 -21.52
C GLU A 256 -17.02 -4.96 -21.77
N ASN A 257 -16.67 -3.81 -21.16
CA ASN A 257 -15.42 -3.11 -21.45
C ASN A 257 -14.39 -3.25 -20.34
N LEU A 258 -14.82 -3.55 -19.12
CA LEU A 258 -13.92 -3.63 -17.97
C LEU A 258 -13.75 -5.08 -17.47
N PHE A 259 -14.48 -6.07 -17.97
CA PHE A 259 -14.49 -7.45 -17.44
C PHE A 259 -15.05 -7.57 -16.01
N PHE A 260 -15.88 -6.62 -15.57
CA PHE A 260 -16.44 -6.64 -14.21
C PHE A 260 -17.24 -7.91 -13.91
N LYS A 261 -18.00 -8.43 -14.90
CA LYS A 261 -18.81 -9.63 -14.75
C LYS A 261 -17.98 -10.88 -14.43
N GLU A 262 -16.77 -10.98 -15.00
CA GLU A 262 -15.85 -12.09 -14.71
C GLU A 262 -15.45 -12.07 -13.23
N ILE A 263 -15.03 -10.90 -12.72
CA ILE A 263 -14.59 -10.69 -11.34
C ILE A 263 -15.77 -10.84 -10.35
N GLU A 264 -16.95 -10.34 -10.69
CA GLU A 264 -18.18 -10.55 -9.92
C GLU A 264 -18.54 -12.04 -9.82
N GLY A 265 -18.28 -12.81 -10.88
CA GLY A 265 -18.44 -14.27 -10.88
C GLY A 265 -17.60 -14.97 -9.81
N ILE A 266 -16.34 -14.55 -9.62
CA ILE A 266 -15.45 -15.06 -8.56
C ILE A 266 -16.07 -14.82 -7.19
N ARG A 267 -16.52 -13.58 -6.92
CA ARG A 267 -17.17 -13.21 -5.66
C ARG A 267 -18.42 -14.06 -5.38
N ASN A 268 -19.23 -14.29 -6.41
CA ASN A 268 -20.46 -15.07 -6.25
C ASN A 268 -20.17 -16.55 -6.00
N ASN A 269 -19.17 -17.14 -6.66
CA ASN A 269 -18.74 -18.51 -6.38
C ASN A 269 -18.20 -18.64 -4.95
N LEU A 270 -17.35 -17.70 -4.52
CA LEU A 270 -16.79 -17.70 -3.17
C LEU A 270 -17.89 -17.66 -2.10
N ILE A 271 -18.83 -16.72 -2.22
CA ILE A 271 -19.85 -16.49 -1.18
C ILE A 271 -20.96 -17.55 -1.19
N HIS A 272 -21.40 -17.98 -2.38
CA HIS A 272 -22.55 -18.88 -2.46
C HIS A 272 -22.18 -20.36 -2.53
N LYS A 273 -20.97 -20.69 -2.98
CA LYS A 273 -20.52 -22.07 -3.12
C LYS A 273 -19.34 -22.41 -2.20
N GLY A 274 -18.75 -21.42 -1.53
CA GLY A 274 -17.54 -21.62 -0.74
C GLY A 274 -16.32 -21.97 -1.60
N ASP A 275 -16.39 -21.72 -2.92
CA ASP A 275 -15.40 -22.15 -3.90
C ASP A 275 -14.63 -20.94 -4.43
N PHE A 276 -13.30 -21.05 -4.40
CA PHE A 276 -12.39 -20.02 -4.86
C PHE A 276 -11.43 -20.62 -5.87
N GLY A 277 -11.56 -20.21 -7.13
CA GLY A 277 -10.57 -20.47 -8.16
C GLY A 277 -9.32 -19.60 -7.96
N LEU A 278 -8.46 -19.55 -8.98
CA LEU A 278 -7.27 -18.70 -8.96
C LEU A 278 -7.65 -17.22 -9.20
N LEU A 279 -7.06 -16.28 -8.46
CA LEU A 279 -7.09 -14.86 -8.81
C LEU A 279 -5.93 -14.55 -9.77
N THR A 280 -6.24 -14.41 -11.05
CA THR A 280 -5.22 -14.04 -12.06
C THR A 280 -4.68 -12.61 -11.82
N SER A 281 -3.48 -12.33 -12.32
CA SER A 281 -2.82 -11.04 -12.11
C SER A 281 -3.55 -9.90 -12.78
N TYR A 282 -4.14 -10.10 -13.98
CA TYR A 282 -4.95 -9.08 -14.64
C TYR A 282 -6.23 -8.78 -13.87
N GLN A 283 -6.89 -9.79 -13.27
CA GLN A 283 -8.09 -9.59 -12.44
C GLN A 283 -7.75 -8.78 -11.20
N GLU A 284 -6.65 -9.14 -10.51
CA GLU A 284 -6.13 -8.37 -9.38
C GLU A 284 -5.84 -6.91 -9.78
N ARG A 285 -5.15 -6.70 -10.92
CA ARG A 285 -4.83 -5.36 -11.42
C ARG A 285 -6.08 -4.56 -11.77
N LEU A 286 -7.08 -5.17 -12.41
CA LEU A 286 -8.36 -4.52 -12.71
C LEU A 286 -9.05 -4.05 -11.43
N MET A 287 -9.11 -4.88 -10.39
CA MET A 287 -9.70 -4.49 -9.11
C MET A 287 -8.98 -3.27 -8.49
N GLN A 288 -7.66 -3.23 -8.58
CA GLN A 288 -6.88 -2.08 -8.14
C GLN A 288 -7.21 -0.81 -8.92
N LEU A 289 -7.31 -0.93 -10.25
CA LEU A 289 -7.63 0.20 -11.11
C LEU A 289 -9.08 0.65 -10.96
N TYR A 290 -10.02 -0.25 -10.70
CA TYR A 290 -11.42 0.10 -10.37
C TYR A 290 -11.48 0.97 -9.13
N PHE A 291 -10.77 0.57 -8.07
CA PHE A 291 -10.73 1.32 -6.82
C PHE A 291 -10.30 2.76 -7.10
N TRP A 292 -9.21 2.93 -7.84
CA TRP A 292 -8.65 4.25 -8.13
C TRP A 292 -9.45 5.08 -9.13
N ASP A 293 -9.99 4.49 -10.20
CA ASP A 293 -10.88 5.22 -11.11
C ASP A 293 -12.14 5.73 -10.37
N ILE A 294 -12.69 4.92 -9.45
CA ILE A 294 -13.80 5.35 -8.59
C ILE A 294 -13.36 6.48 -7.65
N VAL A 295 -12.21 6.35 -6.98
CA VAL A 295 -11.69 7.41 -6.09
C VAL A 295 -11.47 8.71 -6.86
N ILE A 296 -10.79 8.67 -8.01
CA ILE A 296 -10.53 9.83 -8.89
C ILE A 296 -11.84 10.51 -9.29
N HIS A 297 -12.85 9.72 -9.66
CA HIS A 297 -14.17 10.26 -9.98
C HIS A 297 -14.86 10.92 -8.78
N GLU A 298 -14.88 10.24 -7.63
CA GLU A 298 -15.57 10.73 -6.42
C GLU A 298 -14.95 12.02 -5.87
N ILE A 299 -13.64 12.20 -6.01
CA ILE A 299 -12.96 13.45 -5.63
C ILE A 299 -13.13 14.57 -6.68
N GLY A 300 -13.84 14.29 -7.77
CA GLY A 300 -14.15 15.26 -8.83
C GLY A 300 -12.99 15.57 -9.77
N LEU A 301 -12.01 14.67 -9.88
CA LEU A 301 -10.99 14.75 -10.92
C LEU A 301 -11.50 14.12 -12.21
N LYS A 302 -10.93 14.55 -13.35
CA LYS A 302 -11.25 13.92 -14.63
C LYS A 302 -10.77 12.46 -14.60
N PRO A 303 -11.67 11.49 -14.80
CA PRO A 303 -11.29 10.10 -14.86
C PRO A 303 -10.25 9.86 -15.95
N ARG A 304 -9.16 9.18 -15.61
CA ARG A 304 -8.08 8.84 -16.56
C ARG A 304 -8.38 7.55 -17.33
N GLY A 305 -9.42 6.84 -16.92
CA GLY A 305 -9.87 5.61 -17.54
C GLY A 305 -8.84 4.49 -17.43
N LEU A 306 -8.20 4.38 -16.27
CA LEU A 306 -7.02 3.54 -16.07
C LEU A 306 -7.34 2.07 -16.30
N ALA A 307 -8.46 1.59 -15.76
CA ALA A 307 -8.91 0.21 -15.97
C ALA A 307 -9.26 -0.06 -17.44
N LEU A 308 -9.86 0.90 -18.16
CA LEU A 308 -10.15 0.76 -19.59
C LEU A 308 -8.87 0.74 -20.45
N LEU A 309 -7.90 1.61 -20.13
CA LEU A 309 -6.60 1.60 -20.80
C LEU A 309 -5.91 0.25 -20.60
N PHE A 310 -5.94 -0.28 -19.38
CA PHE A 310 -5.41 -1.62 -19.10
C PHE A 310 -6.16 -2.72 -19.86
N ALA A 311 -7.50 -2.72 -19.80
CA ALA A 311 -8.35 -3.69 -20.50
C ALA A 311 -8.10 -3.71 -22.02
N ARG A 312 -7.79 -2.55 -22.62
CA ARG A 312 -7.52 -2.39 -24.06
C ARG A 312 -6.05 -2.51 -24.44
N SER A 313 -5.14 -2.67 -23.48
CA SER A 313 -3.70 -2.68 -23.73
C SER A 313 -3.17 -3.94 -24.44
N GLY A 314 -3.99 -4.98 -24.59
CA GLY A 314 -3.57 -6.30 -25.07
C GLY A 314 -3.02 -7.21 -23.96
N LEU A 315 -2.55 -6.65 -22.84
CA LEU A 315 -1.98 -7.40 -21.72
C LEU A 315 -2.95 -8.42 -21.11
N VAL A 316 -4.25 -8.08 -21.05
CA VAL A 316 -5.29 -9.00 -20.57
C VAL A 316 -5.40 -10.24 -21.47
N ALA A 317 -5.33 -10.05 -22.79
CA ALA A 317 -5.38 -11.15 -23.74
C ALA A 317 -4.11 -12.02 -23.67
N GLU A 318 -2.94 -11.37 -23.55
CA GLU A 318 -1.66 -12.08 -23.35
C GLU A 318 -1.69 -12.95 -22.09
N GLU A 319 -2.18 -12.42 -20.96
CA GLU A 319 -2.24 -13.17 -19.72
C GLU A 319 -3.25 -14.32 -19.79
N LYS A 320 -4.42 -14.10 -20.38
CA LYS A 320 -5.41 -15.19 -20.61
C LYS A 320 -4.83 -16.34 -21.45
N ASN A 321 -3.92 -16.04 -22.38
CA ASN A 321 -3.26 -17.05 -23.21
C ASN A 321 -2.10 -17.78 -22.49
N ARG A 322 -1.54 -17.22 -21.39
CA ARG A 322 -0.48 -17.86 -20.59
C ARG A 322 -0.99 -18.92 -19.62
N VAL A 323 -2.30 -18.94 -19.35
CA VAL A 323 -2.95 -19.84 -18.37
C VAL A 323 -3.49 -21.11 -19.06
N VAL A 324 -3.10 -21.36 -20.33
CA VAL A 324 -3.40 -22.59 -21.09
C VAL A 324 -2.18 -23.50 -21.11
#